data_AF-A0A354TJ32-F1
#
_entry.id   AF-A0A354TJ32-F1
#
_cell.length_a   1.000
_cell.length_b   1.000
_cell.length_c   1.000
_cell.angle_alpha   90.00
_cell.angle_beta   90.00
_cell.angle_gamma   90.00
#
_symmetry.space_group_name_H-M   'P 1'
#
loop_
_entity.id
_entity.type
_entity.pdbx_description
1 polymer ?
#
loop_
_entity_poly.entity_id
_entity_poly.type
_entity_poly.pdbx_seq_one_letter_code
_entity_poly.pdbx_strand_id
1 'polypeptide(L)'
;PVHAMRVAILHYTLPPVIGGVERVVRDQAAALRSLGHEVMLFDRSADARIRLRDWLVERGRPRPHSFKADEGIRAPAPFQRVQRWIEQDDHLPYFEPTKEITRHRHDLPHWQQAGKLIFVTWRLADSLPQEKLAELRDQKRQWELKHPKPWSAAEEFAFHDQFDAQVEAWLNAGMGSCVLRQPEARQGLIDTLHHADGKDYDLLGYVIMPNHVHLLFRLRAGAALEEVIKAWKSVSSRRIAKVTGKKGEWWQEGYRDRLIRGPEHLEKVLHYIRRNPVEAELCEGAFVWWECGCPRPHSLKADEGIRTPVASADGGIRAPGAVIVHNVFTMPFDLEWTLELLELTLTRPDIRWINWVHDVRWAEQVPQAVHVAVSEHRRLEYAKVTKEPIHVIPNGCDAATVLGLTERVAALQLENAGLVLLQPTRFVRRKNIELGLRVLAEFPEAVYVVTAAPDPHQSDGMVYFRELVALAESLGVRDRVLFLGESGTLSDDDVRGLYQMADALFFPSTAEGYGLPLIEAALHGVPVFCSDIPAHREVAVGATFFSLDEPVGLIAAKIRENAAVQARQGRRGLMRRLSWERIVREYLEPLLLGESTP
;
A
#
# COMPACT_ATOMS: atom_id res chain seq x y z
N PRO A 1 3.50 -24.68 -13.25
CA PRO A 1 3.74 -25.29 -11.91
C PRO A 1 2.74 -26.42 -11.66
N VAL A 2 3.21 -27.59 -11.22
CA VAL A 2 2.42 -28.84 -11.17
C VAL A 2 1.25 -28.77 -10.15
N HIS A 3 1.24 -27.76 -9.26
CA HIS A 3 0.21 -27.60 -8.22
C HIS A 3 -0.26 -26.14 -7.99
N ALA A 4 -0.67 -25.43 -9.05
CA ALA A 4 -1.28 -24.11 -8.89
C ALA A 4 -2.60 -24.21 -8.08
N MET A 5 -2.63 -23.58 -6.90
CA MET A 5 -3.78 -23.57 -5.98
C MET A 5 -4.47 -22.20 -5.97
N ARG A 6 -5.79 -22.20 -5.75
CA ARG A 6 -6.56 -20.99 -5.44
C ARG A 6 -6.53 -20.72 -3.94
N VAL A 7 -6.01 -19.56 -3.53
CA VAL A 7 -5.80 -19.19 -2.13
C VAL A 7 -6.53 -17.88 -1.82
N ALA A 8 -7.35 -17.87 -0.78
CA ALA A 8 -7.84 -16.61 -0.20
C ALA A 8 -6.96 -16.20 0.99
N ILE A 9 -6.71 -14.90 1.12
CA ILE A 9 -6.04 -14.34 2.29
C ILE A 9 -6.96 -13.28 2.92
N LEU A 10 -7.24 -13.45 4.21
CA LEU A 10 -8.21 -12.68 4.97
C LEU A 10 -7.50 -11.86 6.05
N HIS A 11 -7.85 -10.59 6.18
CA HIS A 11 -7.44 -9.74 7.31
C HIS A 11 -8.50 -8.66 7.58
N TYR A 12 -8.46 -7.95 8.70
CA TYR A 12 -9.45 -6.90 9.00
C TYR A 12 -9.40 -5.71 8.04
N THR A 13 -8.21 -5.43 7.55
CA THR A 13 -7.87 -4.31 6.66
C THR A 13 -6.92 -4.83 5.58
N LEU A 14 -6.94 -4.21 4.42
CA LEU A 14 -6.04 -4.56 3.32
C LEU A 14 -5.25 -3.33 2.87
N PRO A 15 -4.11 -3.52 2.17
CA PRO A 15 -3.45 -2.43 1.45
C PRO A 15 -4.48 -1.64 0.61
N PRO A 16 -4.42 -0.30 0.58
CA PRO A 16 -3.28 0.57 0.91
C PRO A 16 -3.22 1.05 2.37
N VAL A 17 -4.01 0.48 3.30
CA VAL A 17 -3.94 0.87 4.72
C VAL A 17 -2.52 0.59 5.25
N ILE A 18 -1.84 1.63 5.75
CA ILE A 18 -0.47 1.52 6.25
C ILE A 18 -0.49 0.91 7.65
N GLY A 19 -0.24 -0.39 7.73
CA GLY A 19 -0.02 -1.11 8.98
C GLY A 19 0.99 -2.25 8.81
N GLY A 20 1.37 -2.90 9.91
CA GLY A 20 2.40 -3.95 9.93
C GLY A 20 1.94 -5.23 9.23
N VAL A 21 0.72 -5.69 9.55
CA VAL A 21 0.17 -6.95 9.03
C VAL A 21 -0.33 -6.79 7.59
N GLU A 22 -0.86 -5.62 7.22
CA GLU A 22 -1.31 -5.32 5.86
C GLU A 22 -0.16 -5.41 4.85
N ARG A 23 1.04 -4.95 5.23
CA ARG A 23 2.25 -5.13 4.43
C ARG A 23 2.61 -6.61 4.29
N VAL A 24 2.54 -7.38 5.38
CA VAL A 24 2.76 -8.83 5.34
C VAL A 24 1.77 -9.52 4.40
N VAL A 25 0.47 -9.22 4.48
CA VAL A 25 -0.57 -9.78 3.60
C VAL A 25 -0.27 -9.47 2.13
N ARG A 26 0.12 -8.22 1.83
CA ARG A 26 0.49 -7.80 0.47
C ARG A 26 1.65 -8.63 -0.06
N ASP A 27 2.73 -8.72 0.71
CA ASP A 27 3.99 -9.31 0.26
C ASP A 27 3.88 -10.83 0.17
N GLN A 28 3.16 -11.47 1.12
CA GLN A 28 2.81 -12.89 1.05
C GLN A 28 1.98 -13.20 -0.20
N ALA A 29 0.97 -12.37 -0.52
CA ALA A 29 0.15 -12.54 -1.70
C ALA A 29 0.95 -12.40 -3.00
N ALA A 30 1.90 -11.46 -3.04
CA ALA A 30 2.79 -11.27 -4.19
C ALA A 30 3.68 -12.50 -4.41
N ALA A 31 4.26 -13.06 -3.34
CA ALA A 31 5.09 -14.27 -3.42
C ALA A 31 4.31 -15.52 -3.81
N LEU A 32 3.09 -15.73 -3.29
CA LEU A 32 2.23 -16.83 -3.74
C LEU A 32 1.90 -16.70 -5.24
N ARG A 33 1.62 -15.47 -5.72
CA ARG A 33 1.36 -15.22 -7.15
C ARG A 33 2.59 -15.47 -8.01
N SER A 34 3.78 -15.10 -7.56
CA SER A 34 5.03 -15.32 -8.32
C SER A 34 5.36 -16.81 -8.47
N LEU A 35 4.90 -17.66 -7.54
CA LEU A 35 4.99 -19.12 -7.63
C LEU A 35 3.85 -19.76 -8.45
N GLY A 36 2.89 -18.95 -8.93
CA GLY A 36 1.84 -19.36 -9.85
C GLY A 36 0.50 -19.72 -9.19
N HIS A 37 0.29 -19.39 -7.91
CA HIS A 37 -1.01 -19.53 -7.25
C HIS A 37 -1.97 -18.40 -7.64
N GLU A 38 -3.27 -18.70 -7.69
CA GLU A 38 -4.32 -17.70 -7.85
C GLU A 38 -4.70 -17.16 -6.46
N VAL A 39 -4.36 -15.90 -6.17
CA VAL A 39 -4.54 -15.33 -4.83
C VAL A 39 -5.58 -14.20 -4.83
N MET A 40 -6.58 -14.32 -3.96
CA MET A 40 -7.58 -13.29 -3.69
C MET A 40 -7.46 -12.77 -2.25
N LEU A 41 -7.66 -11.46 -2.07
CA LEU A 41 -7.61 -10.81 -0.75
C LEU A 41 -9.01 -10.40 -0.32
N PHE A 42 -9.34 -10.63 0.94
CA PHE A 42 -10.63 -10.28 1.53
C PHE A 42 -10.43 -9.51 2.84
N ASP A 43 -11.12 -8.39 2.99
CA ASP A 43 -11.17 -7.65 4.25
C ASP A 43 -12.49 -7.91 5.00
N ARG A 44 -12.70 -7.20 6.11
CA ARG A 44 -13.94 -7.32 6.90
C ARG A 44 -15.15 -6.60 6.29
N SER A 45 -14.99 -5.88 5.16
CA SER A 45 -16.08 -5.12 4.55
C SER A 45 -17.22 -6.05 4.10
N ALA A 46 -18.46 -5.56 4.15
CA ALA A 46 -19.62 -6.36 3.74
C ALA A 46 -19.48 -6.91 2.32
N ASP A 47 -18.95 -6.11 1.38
CA ASP A 47 -18.68 -6.53 0.00
C ASP A 47 -17.63 -7.65 -0.06
N ALA A 48 -16.53 -7.55 0.71
CA ALA A 48 -15.56 -8.63 0.78
C ALA A 48 -16.13 -9.89 1.43
N ARG A 49 -16.99 -9.78 2.45
CA ARG A 49 -17.67 -10.94 3.04
C ARG A 49 -18.65 -11.61 2.07
N ILE A 50 -19.44 -10.83 1.33
CA ILE A 50 -20.33 -11.37 0.28
C ILE A 50 -19.51 -12.07 -0.80
N ARG A 51 -18.46 -11.40 -1.32
CA ARG A 51 -17.56 -12.01 -2.31
C ARG A 51 -16.86 -13.25 -1.78
N LEU A 52 -16.48 -13.28 -0.51
CA LEU A 52 -15.90 -14.45 0.14
C LEU A 52 -16.93 -15.59 0.17
N ARG A 53 -18.16 -15.33 0.64
CA ARG A 53 -19.24 -16.33 0.65
C ARG A 53 -19.56 -16.84 -0.75
N ASP A 54 -19.67 -15.97 -1.74
CA ASP A 54 -19.90 -16.34 -3.14
C ASP A 54 -18.75 -17.14 -3.73
N TRP A 55 -17.52 -16.82 -3.33
CA TRP A 55 -16.33 -17.53 -3.78
C TRP A 55 -16.17 -18.90 -3.09
N LEU A 56 -16.68 -19.03 -1.87
CA LEU A 56 -16.76 -20.30 -1.15
C LEU A 56 -17.93 -21.15 -1.69
N VAL A 57 -19.11 -20.59 -1.93
CA VAL A 57 -20.34 -21.31 -2.29
C VAL A 57 -20.51 -21.35 -3.81
N GLU A 58 -20.25 -22.52 -4.40
CA GLU A 58 -20.40 -22.77 -5.83
C GLU A 58 -21.82 -22.42 -6.34
N ARG A 59 -21.95 -21.42 -7.22
CA ARG A 59 -22.93 -21.40 -8.33
C ARG A 59 -22.51 -20.38 -9.39
N GLY A 60 -22.44 -20.84 -10.64
CA GLY A 60 -21.81 -20.15 -11.74
C GLY A 60 -22.40 -18.79 -12.13
N ARG A 61 -21.50 -17.83 -12.36
CA ARG A 61 -21.36 -17.02 -13.58
C ARG A 61 -19.92 -16.50 -13.66
N PRO A 62 -19.27 -16.49 -14.84
CA PRO A 62 -17.91 -15.97 -14.97
C PRO A 62 -17.93 -14.45 -15.11
N ARG A 63 -16.98 -13.75 -14.45
CA ARG A 63 -16.13 -12.71 -15.08
C ARG A 63 -14.83 -12.51 -14.27
N PRO A 64 -13.67 -12.90 -14.82
CA PRO A 64 -12.44 -12.21 -14.54
C PRO A 64 -11.92 -11.52 -15.81
N HIS A 65 -11.59 -10.24 -15.72
CA HIS A 65 -10.48 -9.73 -16.54
C HIS A 65 -9.63 -8.67 -15.83
N SER A 66 -8.39 -9.12 -15.59
CA SER A 66 -7.09 -8.44 -15.59
C SER A 66 -7.00 -7.01 -15.04
N PHE A 67 -6.31 -6.91 -13.90
CA PHE A 67 -5.31 -5.86 -13.72
C PHE A 67 -4.32 -5.95 -14.90
N LYS A 68 -4.22 -4.88 -15.70
CA LYS A 68 -2.98 -4.58 -16.41
C LYS A 68 -2.07 -3.90 -15.40
N ALA A 69 -1.09 -4.64 -14.91
CA ALA A 69 0.10 -4.07 -14.31
C ALA A 69 0.95 -3.53 -15.47
N ASP A 70 0.81 -2.24 -15.75
CA ASP A 70 1.81 -1.41 -16.41
C ASP A 70 1.31 0.03 -16.35
N GLU A 71 1.74 0.73 -15.30
CA GLU A 71 1.93 2.18 -15.17
C GLU A 71 2.19 2.44 -13.68
N GLY A 72 3.38 2.94 -13.34
CA GLY A 72 3.86 3.13 -11.98
C GLY A 72 2.81 3.75 -11.03
N ILE A 73 2.85 3.33 -9.77
CA ILE A 73 1.93 3.68 -8.68
C ILE A 73 1.38 5.12 -8.84
N ARG A 74 0.22 5.26 -9.48
CA ARG A 74 -0.46 6.56 -9.57
C ARG A 74 -1.27 6.74 -8.28
N ALA A 75 -1.20 7.93 -7.70
CA ALA A 75 -2.00 8.32 -6.54
C ALA A 75 -3.50 8.00 -6.78
N PRO A 76 -4.35 7.78 -5.76
CA PRO A 76 -5.77 7.52 -6.00
C PRO A 76 -6.44 8.67 -6.78
N ALA A 77 -7.48 8.38 -7.56
CA ALA A 77 -8.09 9.35 -8.49
C ALA A 77 -8.49 10.71 -7.88
N PRO A 78 -8.99 10.79 -6.61
CA PRO A 78 -9.13 12.06 -5.89
C PRO A 78 -7.84 12.87 -5.78
N PHE A 79 -6.73 12.23 -5.42
CA PHE A 79 -5.43 12.88 -5.31
C PHE A 79 -4.87 13.26 -6.68
N GLN A 80 -5.09 12.45 -7.73
CA GLN A 80 -4.71 12.83 -9.10
C GLN A 80 -5.51 14.03 -9.62
N ARG A 81 -6.80 14.13 -9.27
CA ARG A 81 -7.64 15.27 -9.65
C ARG A 81 -7.18 16.54 -8.95
N VAL A 82 -6.86 16.45 -7.66
CA VAL A 82 -6.28 17.55 -6.87
C VAL A 82 -4.90 17.95 -7.38
N GLN A 83 -4.05 16.98 -7.73
CA GLN A 83 -2.73 17.23 -8.31
C GLN A 83 -2.85 17.96 -9.66
N ARG A 84 -3.78 17.56 -10.53
CA ARG A 84 -4.05 18.29 -11.78
C ARG A 84 -4.47 19.73 -11.55
N TRP A 85 -5.23 20.01 -10.49
CA TRP A 85 -5.55 21.40 -10.14
C TRP A 85 -4.31 22.17 -9.68
N ILE A 86 -3.45 21.56 -8.87
CA ILE A 86 -2.18 22.18 -8.43
C ILE A 86 -1.27 22.47 -9.64
N GLU A 87 -1.29 21.61 -10.66
CA GLU A 87 -0.51 21.79 -11.89
C GLU A 87 -1.12 22.83 -12.85
N GLN A 88 -2.44 23.00 -12.83
CA GLN A 88 -3.17 23.89 -13.75
C GLN A 88 -3.42 25.29 -13.16
N ASP A 89 -3.56 25.38 -11.85
CA ASP A 89 -3.90 26.59 -11.11
C ASP A 89 -2.69 27.02 -10.26
N ASP A 90 -2.31 28.30 -10.31
CA ASP A 90 -1.17 28.86 -9.53
C ASP A 90 -1.46 29.01 -8.02
N HIS A 91 -2.43 28.23 -7.50
CA HIS A 91 -2.83 28.25 -6.09
C HIS A 91 -3.22 26.86 -5.59
N LEU A 92 -2.83 26.56 -4.35
CA LEU A 92 -3.20 25.29 -3.70
C LEU A 92 -4.72 25.21 -3.48
N PRO A 93 -5.36 24.04 -3.64
CA PRO A 93 -6.81 23.89 -3.42
C PRO A 93 -7.19 23.80 -1.93
N TYR A 94 -6.28 24.17 -1.01
CA TYR A 94 -6.48 24.13 0.45
C TYR A 94 -6.66 25.53 1.04
N PHE A 95 -7.29 25.60 2.21
CA PHE A 95 -7.47 26.82 2.99
C PHE A 95 -6.14 27.57 3.18
N GLU A 96 -6.14 28.87 2.89
CA GLU A 96 -4.98 29.75 3.12
C GLU A 96 -5.34 30.81 4.16
N PRO A 97 -4.82 30.73 5.39
CA PRO A 97 -5.17 31.64 6.48
C PRO A 97 -4.88 33.13 6.22
N THR A 98 -3.98 33.42 5.28
CA THR A 98 -3.48 34.77 4.99
C THR A 98 -4.27 35.50 3.89
N LYS A 99 -5.20 34.81 3.20
CA LYS A 99 -6.01 35.39 2.13
C LYS A 99 -7.39 35.84 2.64
N GLU A 100 -8.04 36.72 1.90
CA GLU A 100 -9.36 37.25 2.25
C GLU A 100 -10.41 36.13 2.33
N ILE A 101 -11.20 36.15 3.40
CA ILE A 101 -12.25 35.17 3.67
C ILE A 101 -13.59 35.89 3.59
N THR A 102 -14.47 35.44 2.69
CA THR A 102 -15.85 35.90 2.69
C THR A 102 -16.59 35.22 3.83
N ARG A 103 -17.22 36.01 4.71
CA ARG A 103 -17.98 35.51 5.86
C ARG A 103 -19.46 35.80 5.66
N HIS A 104 -20.27 34.76 5.59
CA HIS A 104 -21.72 34.87 5.63
C HIS A 104 -22.22 34.58 7.06
N ARG A 105 -23.17 35.38 7.57
CA ARG A 105 -23.73 35.22 8.93
C ARG A 105 -25.21 34.86 8.85
N HIS A 106 -25.56 33.72 9.47
CA HIS A 106 -26.92 33.49 9.99
C HIS A 106 -26.88 33.09 11.47
N ASP A 107 -26.01 32.16 11.90
CA ASP A 107 -25.77 31.85 13.33
C ASP A 107 -24.33 31.36 13.66
N LEU A 108 -23.63 30.75 12.69
CA LEU A 108 -22.20 30.42 12.75
C LEU A 108 -21.49 31.04 11.52
N PRO A 109 -20.23 31.52 11.63
CA PRO A 109 -19.55 32.15 10.52
C PRO A 109 -19.13 31.10 9.47
N HIS A 110 -19.82 31.07 8.34
CA HIS A 110 -19.41 30.24 7.19
C HIS A 110 -18.25 30.94 6.47
N TRP A 111 -17.06 30.31 6.49
CA TRP A 111 -15.86 30.85 5.87
C TRP A 111 -15.75 30.33 4.45
N GLN A 112 -15.78 31.23 3.48
CA GLN A 112 -15.62 30.88 2.07
C GLN A 112 -14.34 31.48 1.51
N GLN A 113 -13.65 30.66 0.71
CA GLN A 113 -12.48 31.08 -0.04
C GLN A 113 -12.56 30.42 -1.42
N ALA A 114 -12.53 31.22 -2.48
CA ALA A 114 -12.71 30.74 -3.85
C ALA A 114 -11.62 29.73 -4.24
N GLY A 115 -11.98 28.71 -5.02
CA GLY A 115 -11.05 27.67 -5.50
C GLY A 115 -10.62 26.65 -4.45
N LYS A 116 -11.17 26.69 -3.23
CA LYS A 116 -10.79 25.78 -2.14
C LYS A 116 -11.71 24.59 -2.02
N LEU A 117 -11.15 23.49 -1.53
CA LEU A 117 -11.86 22.28 -1.17
C LEU A 117 -12.70 22.51 0.09
N ILE A 118 -13.96 22.08 0.01
CA ILE A 118 -14.96 22.22 1.07
C ILE A 118 -15.58 20.86 1.34
N PHE A 119 -15.64 20.49 2.62
CA PHE A 119 -16.45 19.38 3.10
C PHE A 119 -17.77 19.91 3.64
N VAL A 120 -18.89 19.37 3.16
CA VAL A 120 -20.24 19.82 3.52
C VAL A 120 -21.10 18.64 3.95
N THR A 121 -21.89 18.84 4.99
CA THR A 121 -22.86 17.88 5.48
C THR A 121 -24.22 18.53 5.69
N TRP A 122 -25.29 17.82 5.34
CA TRP A 122 -26.66 18.20 5.72
C TRP A 122 -27.54 16.95 5.82
N ARG A 123 -28.71 17.11 6.45
CA ARG A 123 -29.64 16.02 6.77
C ARG A 123 -31.07 16.35 6.39
N LEU A 124 -31.93 15.33 6.39
CA LEU A 124 -33.37 15.51 6.28
C LEU A 124 -33.91 16.31 7.47
N ALA A 125 -34.99 17.05 7.27
CA ALA A 125 -35.57 17.90 8.31
C ALA A 125 -35.99 17.08 9.54
N ASP A 126 -36.58 15.92 9.30
CA ASP A 126 -37.17 15.02 10.30
C ASP A 126 -36.18 14.00 10.90
N SER A 127 -34.92 13.99 10.45
CA SER A 127 -33.95 12.98 10.88
C SER A 127 -33.48 13.16 12.34
N LEU A 128 -33.76 14.31 12.94
CA LEU A 128 -33.64 14.54 14.38
C LEU A 128 -35.01 14.93 14.93
N PRO A 129 -35.71 14.02 15.63
CA PRO A 129 -37.01 14.32 16.24
C PRO A 129 -36.96 15.54 17.16
N GLN A 130 -38.09 16.25 17.32
CA GLN A 130 -38.17 17.47 18.14
C GLN A 130 -37.71 17.24 19.59
N GLU A 131 -37.98 16.07 20.15
CA GLU A 131 -37.50 15.67 21.48
C GLU A 131 -35.97 15.65 21.57
N LYS A 132 -35.29 15.12 20.55
CA LYS A 132 -33.82 15.08 20.48
C LYS A 132 -33.20 16.45 20.25
N LEU A 133 -33.87 17.29 19.46
CA LEU A 133 -33.46 18.69 19.31
C LEU A 133 -33.63 19.49 20.61
N ALA A 134 -34.69 19.25 21.38
CA ALA A 134 -34.89 19.84 22.70
C ALA A 134 -33.82 19.34 23.69
N GLU A 135 -33.55 18.02 23.71
CA GLU A 135 -32.49 17.40 24.50
C GLU A 135 -31.12 18.04 24.20
N LEU A 136 -30.77 18.18 22.92
CA LEU A 136 -29.51 18.80 22.50
C LEU A 136 -29.42 20.27 22.92
N ARG A 137 -30.52 21.03 22.80
CA ARG A 137 -30.58 22.44 23.22
C ARG A 137 -30.37 22.59 24.71
N ASP A 138 -31.02 21.74 25.51
CA ASP A 138 -30.88 21.76 26.97
C ASP A 138 -29.46 21.36 27.40
N GLN A 139 -28.88 20.33 26.79
CA GLN A 139 -27.50 19.92 27.08
C GLN A 139 -26.49 21.01 26.69
N LYS A 140 -26.66 21.65 25.52
CA LYS A 140 -25.81 22.80 25.11
C LYS A 140 -25.96 23.98 26.06
N ARG A 141 -27.17 24.29 26.51
CA ARG A 141 -27.43 25.35 27.49
C ARG A 141 -26.77 25.03 28.84
N GLN A 142 -26.85 23.79 29.31
CA GLN A 142 -26.18 23.36 30.53
C GLN A 142 -24.66 23.42 30.41
N TRP A 143 -24.11 23.09 29.24
CA TRP A 143 -22.69 23.27 28.96
C TRP A 143 -22.29 24.74 29.02
N GLU A 144 -23.01 25.63 28.33
CA GLU A 144 -22.74 27.07 28.34
C GLU A 144 -22.85 27.71 29.74
N LEU A 145 -23.69 27.14 30.62
CA LEU A 145 -23.76 27.54 32.04
C LEU A 145 -22.53 27.09 32.84
N LYS A 146 -21.98 25.91 32.53
CA LYS A 146 -20.76 25.37 33.18
C LYS A 146 -19.48 25.98 32.60
N HIS A 147 -19.52 26.40 31.34
CA HIS A 147 -18.42 26.98 30.58
C HIS A 147 -18.89 28.32 29.99
N PRO A 148 -18.87 29.42 30.76
CA PRO A 148 -19.22 30.74 30.23
C PRO A 148 -18.16 31.21 29.22
N LYS A 149 -18.61 31.82 28.12
CA LYS A 149 -17.74 32.37 27.06
C LYS A 149 -16.91 33.57 27.58
N PRO A 150 -15.74 33.87 26.99
CA PRO A 150 -15.12 33.23 25.83
C PRO A 150 -14.47 31.88 26.17
N TRP A 151 -14.62 30.90 25.28
CA TRP A 151 -14.02 29.57 25.43
C TRP A 151 -12.56 29.57 24.98
N SER A 152 -11.76 28.74 25.65
CA SER A 152 -10.46 28.32 25.13
C SER A 152 -10.63 27.38 23.93
N ALA A 153 -9.58 27.23 23.12
CA ALA A 153 -9.60 26.30 21.98
C ALA A 153 -9.87 24.84 22.40
N ALA A 154 -9.47 24.45 23.61
CA ALA A 154 -9.73 23.12 24.16
C ALA A 154 -11.20 22.93 24.54
N GLU A 155 -11.84 23.95 25.12
CA GLU A 155 -13.26 23.92 25.46
C GLU A 155 -14.14 23.97 24.21
N GLU A 156 -13.74 24.76 23.21
CA GLU A 156 -14.40 24.79 21.90
C GLU A 156 -14.30 23.42 21.20
N PHE A 157 -13.11 22.80 21.22
CA PHE A 157 -12.93 21.44 20.71
C PHE A 157 -13.81 20.42 21.45
N ALA A 158 -13.80 20.43 22.79
CA ALA A 158 -14.59 19.50 23.60
C ALA A 158 -16.10 19.65 23.36
N PHE A 159 -16.58 20.90 23.24
CA PHE A 159 -17.96 21.19 22.88
C PHE A 159 -18.32 20.57 21.53
N HIS A 160 -17.51 20.83 20.50
CA HIS A 160 -17.77 20.31 19.16
C HIS A 160 -17.65 18.78 19.09
N ASP A 161 -16.63 18.20 19.71
CA ASP A 161 -16.41 16.75 19.73
C ASP A 161 -17.61 16.03 20.37
N GLN A 162 -18.08 16.50 21.52
CA GLN A 162 -19.21 15.90 22.21
C GLN A 162 -20.52 16.04 21.42
N PHE A 163 -20.89 17.26 21.03
CA PHE A 163 -22.22 17.51 20.46
C PHE A 163 -22.32 17.10 18.99
N ASP A 164 -21.24 17.21 18.21
CA ASP A 164 -21.25 16.76 16.82
C ASP A 164 -21.27 15.23 16.76
N ALA A 165 -20.51 14.53 17.61
CA ALA A 165 -20.55 13.06 17.70
C ALA A 165 -21.92 12.53 18.12
N GLN A 166 -22.59 13.21 19.05
CA GLN A 166 -23.94 12.86 19.48
C GLN A 166 -24.97 13.00 18.34
N VAL A 167 -24.88 14.09 17.56
CA VAL A 167 -25.75 14.29 16.39
C VAL A 167 -25.51 13.21 15.34
N GLU A 168 -24.25 12.91 15.01
CA GLU A 168 -23.89 11.84 14.05
C GLU A 168 -24.41 10.48 14.53
N ALA A 169 -24.30 10.15 15.82
CA ALA A 169 -24.83 8.91 16.38
C ALA A 169 -26.36 8.80 16.20
N TRP A 170 -27.11 9.89 16.41
CA TRP A 170 -28.56 9.91 16.18
C TRP A 170 -28.93 9.79 14.70
N LEU A 171 -28.11 10.35 13.80
CA LEU A 171 -28.31 10.20 12.37
C LEU A 171 -28.05 8.76 11.91
N ASN A 172 -26.97 8.14 12.39
CA ASN A 172 -26.61 6.76 12.10
C ASN A 172 -27.64 5.76 12.63
N ALA A 173 -28.30 6.07 13.75
CA ALA A 173 -29.44 5.30 14.25
C ALA A 173 -30.67 5.31 13.31
N GLY A 174 -30.64 6.08 12.21
CA GLY A 174 -31.67 6.04 11.17
C GLY A 174 -33.00 6.64 11.61
N MET A 175 -32.97 7.65 12.49
CA MET A 175 -34.17 8.35 12.92
C MET A 175 -34.84 9.12 11.76
N GLY A 176 -36.16 9.35 11.88
CA GLY A 176 -36.97 10.01 10.86
C GLY A 176 -37.38 9.10 9.70
N SER A 177 -37.75 9.70 8.57
CA SER A 177 -38.32 8.99 7.41
C SER A 177 -37.32 8.15 6.61
N CYS A 178 -36.00 8.42 6.74
CA CYS A 178 -34.94 7.73 5.97
C CYS A 178 -35.23 7.62 4.46
N VAL A 179 -35.82 8.68 3.87
CA VAL A 179 -36.36 8.64 2.50
C VAL A 179 -35.31 8.27 1.44
N LEU A 180 -34.02 8.54 1.69
CA LEU A 180 -32.93 8.25 0.77
C LEU A 180 -32.54 6.76 0.74
N ARG A 181 -33.16 5.90 1.55
CA ARG A 181 -33.11 4.43 1.33
C ARG A 181 -33.77 4.04 0.02
N GLN A 182 -34.78 4.80 -0.43
CA GLN A 182 -35.47 4.55 -1.70
C GLN A 182 -34.53 4.88 -2.88
N PRO A 183 -34.22 3.90 -3.75
CA PRO A 183 -33.28 4.10 -4.86
C PRO A 183 -33.64 5.28 -5.75
N GLU A 184 -34.93 5.50 -6.02
CA GLU A 184 -35.42 6.57 -6.89
C GLU A 184 -35.25 7.96 -6.26
N ALA A 185 -35.47 8.07 -4.94
CA ALA A 185 -35.25 9.32 -4.21
C ALA A 185 -33.75 9.66 -4.18
N ARG A 186 -32.91 8.65 -3.93
CA ARG A 186 -31.44 8.76 -3.91
C ARG A 186 -30.87 9.09 -5.29
N GLN A 187 -31.35 8.43 -6.33
CA GLN A 187 -31.06 8.73 -7.73
C GLN A 187 -31.35 10.20 -8.05
N GLY A 188 -32.50 10.71 -7.60
CA GLY A 188 -32.87 12.11 -7.80
C GLY A 188 -31.84 13.08 -7.23
N LEU A 189 -31.25 12.75 -6.07
CA LEU A 189 -30.17 13.53 -5.48
C LEU A 189 -28.86 13.37 -6.26
N ILE A 190 -28.47 12.16 -6.64
CA ILE A 190 -27.23 11.90 -7.40
C ILE A 190 -27.21 12.69 -8.72
N ASP A 191 -28.30 12.65 -9.47
CA ASP A 191 -28.46 13.44 -10.70
C ASP A 191 -28.32 14.94 -10.43
N THR A 192 -28.83 15.41 -9.29
CA THR A 192 -28.77 16.81 -8.88
C THR A 192 -27.33 17.23 -8.56
N LEU A 193 -26.57 16.38 -7.87
CA LEU A 193 -25.15 16.60 -7.59
C LEU A 193 -24.31 16.60 -8.87
N HIS A 194 -24.62 15.72 -9.82
CA HIS A 194 -23.85 15.58 -11.07
C HIS A 194 -24.26 16.57 -12.17
N HIS A 195 -25.34 17.33 -11.98
CA HIS A 195 -25.88 18.24 -13.01
C HIS A 195 -24.98 19.44 -13.31
N ALA A 196 -24.38 20.03 -12.27
CA ALA A 196 -23.51 21.20 -12.37
C ALA A 196 -22.04 20.91 -12.01
N ASP A 197 -21.67 19.63 -11.90
CA ASP A 197 -20.29 19.17 -11.74
C ASP A 197 -19.45 19.58 -12.97
N GLY A 198 -18.32 20.24 -12.72
CA GLY A 198 -17.46 20.86 -13.73
C GLY A 198 -17.87 22.28 -14.15
N LYS A 199 -19.00 22.81 -13.64
CA LYS A 199 -19.48 24.18 -13.94
C LYS A 199 -19.38 25.11 -12.73
N ASP A 200 -20.16 24.82 -11.69
CA ASP A 200 -20.26 25.64 -10.48
C ASP A 200 -19.32 25.10 -9.37
N TYR A 201 -19.04 23.80 -9.41
CA TYR A 201 -18.16 23.09 -8.49
C TYR A 201 -17.55 21.88 -9.19
N ASP A 202 -16.46 21.36 -8.64
CA ASP A 202 -15.85 20.10 -9.06
C ASP A 202 -15.99 19.08 -7.92
N LEU A 203 -16.79 18.03 -8.11
CA LEU A 203 -16.99 16.98 -7.12
C LEU A 203 -15.73 16.12 -6.96
N LEU A 204 -15.40 15.79 -5.71
CA LEU A 204 -14.28 14.92 -5.39
C LEU A 204 -14.75 13.58 -4.77
N GLY A 205 -15.75 13.63 -3.90
CA GLY A 205 -16.41 12.44 -3.38
C GLY A 205 -17.61 12.77 -2.51
N TYR A 206 -18.51 11.81 -2.32
CA TYR A 206 -19.65 11.94 -1.43
C TYR A 206 -20.15 10.58 -0.93
N VAL A 207 -20.90 10.60 0.16
CA VAL A 207 -21.78 9.51 0.56
C VAL A 207 -23.17 10.05 0.86
N ILE A 208 -24.18 9.37 0.32
CA ILE A 208 -25.60 9.61 0.56
C ILE A 208 -26.10 8.51 1.48
N MET A 209 -26.33 8.89 2.73
CA MET A 209 -26.86 8.03 3.80
C MET A 209 -28.40 8.06 3.75
N PRO A 210 -29.09 7.13 4.42
CA PRO A 210 -30.56 7.06 4.48
C PRO A 210 -31.29 8.39 4.79
N ASN A 211 -30.69 9.22 5.64
CA ASN A 211 -31.31 10.45 6.13
C ASN A 211 -30.38 11.67 6.10
N HIS A 212 -29.15 11.55 5.57
CA HIS A 212 -28.18 12.65 5.52
C HIS A 212 -27.11 12.42 4.45
N VAL A 213 -26.25 13.40 4.22
CA VAL A 213 -25.25 13.37 3.16
C VAL A 213 -23.94 14.02 3.61
N HIS A 214 -22.83 13.49 3.11
CA HIS A 214 -21.48 14.02 3.29
C HIS A 214 -20.85 14.24 1.92
N LEU A 215 -20.39 15.45 1.61
CA LEU A 215 -19.89 15.82 0.30
C LEU A 215 -18.55 16.53 0.40
N LEU A 216 -17.65 16.21 -0.52
CA LEU A 216 -16.35 16.82 -0.68
C LEU A 216 -16.20 17.30 -2.12
N PHE A 217 -16.00 18.60 -2.30
CA PHE A 217 -15.91 19.23 -3.61
C PHE A 217 -15.11 20.53 -3.56
N ARG A 218 -14.67 21.01 -4.72
CA ARG A 218 -14.06 22.33 -4.88
C ARG A 218 -15.09 23.29 -5.46
N LEU A 219 -15.25 24.46 -4.84
CA LEU A 219 -16.11 25.52 -5.37
C LEU A 219 -15.35 26.29 -6.47
N ARG A 220 -15.96 26.47 -7.64
CA ARG A 220 -15.33 27.21 -8.76
C ARG A 220 -15.52 28.72 -8.57
N ALA A 221 -14.64 29.51 -9.19
CA ALA A 221 -14.67 30.96 -9.08
C ALA A 221 -16.02 31.53 -9.56
N GLY A 222 -16.64 32.41 -8.77
CA GLY A 222 -17.93 33.04 -9.07
C GLY A 222 -19.16 32.27 -8.55
N ALA A 223 -19.01 31.02 -8.11
CA ALA A 223 -20.09 30.30 -7.43
C ALA A 223 -20.09 30.63 -5.92
N ALA A 224 -21.28 30.81 -5.35
CA ALA A 224 -21.48 30.98 -3.92
C ALA A 224 -21.96 29.67 -3.29
N LEU A 225 -21.36 29.26 -2.17
CA LEU A 225 -21.69 27.98 -1.53
C LEU A 225 -23.18 27.88 -1.15
N GLU A 226 -23.75 28.98 -0.65
CA GLU A 226 -25.16 29.06 -0.27
C GLU A 226 -26.09 28.81 -1.45
N GLU A 227 -25.79 29.38 -2.62
CA GLU A 227 -26.60 29.20 -3.83
C GLU A 227 -26.49 27.78 -4.38
N VAL A 228 -25.29 27.16 -4.34
CA VAL A 228 -25.09 25.76 -4.74
C VAL A 228 -25.91 24.82 -3.84
N ILE A 229 -25.84 24.98 -2.52
CA ILE A 229 -26.57 24.12 -1.58
C ILE A 229 -28.08 24.36 -1.66
N LYS A 230 -28.51 25.61 -1.81
CA LYS A 230 -29.92 25.97 -2.03
C LYS A 230 -30.47 25.34 -3.31
N ALA A 231 -29.70 25.35 -4.40
CA ALA A 231 -30.06 24.69 -5.63
C ALA A 231 -30.16 23.16 -5.44
N TRP A 232 -29.16 22.53 -4.82
CA TRP A 232 -29.17 21.10 -4.52
C TRP A 232 -30.38 20.69 -3.69
N LYS A 233 -30.64 21.37 -2.57
CA LYS A 233 -31.80 21.09 -1.71
C LYS A 233 -33.13 21.34 -2.42
N SER A 234 -33.26 22.43 -3.18
CA SER A 234 -34.50 22.76 -3.90
C SER A 234 -34.84 21.74 -5.00
N VAL A 235 -33.85 21.35 -5.80
CA VAL A 235 -34.06 20.42 -6.93
C VAL A 235 -34.29 19.00 -6.40
N SER A 236 -33.50 18.54 -5.43
CA SER A 236 -33.67 17.22 -4.82
C SER A 236 -35.00 17.10 -4.07
N SER A 237 -35.44 18.12 -3.33
CA SER A 237 -36.77 18.14 -2.68
C SER A 237 -37.91 17.89 -3.67
N ARG A 238 -37.87 18.54 -4.85
CA ARG A 238 -38.89 18.34 -5.89
C ARG A 238 -38.90 16.91 -6.43
N ARG A 239 -37.71 16.30 -6.57
CA ARG A 239 -37.57 14.91 -7.03
C ARG A 239 -38.04 13.91 -5.97
N ILE A 240 -37.68 14.12 -4.70
CA ILE A 240 -38.12 13.30 -3.57
C ILE A 240 -39.64 13.38 -3.40
N ALA A 241 -40.23 14.59 -3.49
CA ALA A 241 -41.68 14.77 -3.44
C ALA A 241 -42.41 14.01 -4.56
N LYS A 242 -41.83 13.98 -5.77
CA LYS A 242 -42.39 13.22 -6.90
C LYS A 242 -42.34 11.71 -6.67
N VAL A 243 -41.24 11.20 -6.10
CA VAL A 243 -41.06 9.77 -5.80
C VAL A 243 -41.99 9.31 -4.67
N THR A 244 -42.09 10.10 -3.60
CA THR A 244 -42.84 9.73 -2.39
C THR A 244 -44.34 10.06 -2.45
N GLY A 245 -44.75 10.91 -3.39
CA GLY A 245 -46.11 11.45 -3.46
C GLY A 245 -46.46 12.41 -2.31
N LYS A 246 -45.50 12.78 -1.45
CA LYS A 246 -45.71 13.64 -0.28
C LYS A 246 -45.17 15.05 -0.54
N LYS A 247 -45.87 16.06 -0.04
CA LYS A 247 -45.38 17.45 0.04
C LYS A 247 -44.89 17.72 1.45
N GLY A 248 -43.77 18.44 1.58
CA GLY A 248 -43.20 18.80 2.87
C GLY A 248 -41.81 19.41 2.76
N GLU A 249 -41.28 19.84 3.90
CA GLU A 249 -39.89 20.26 4.05
C GLU A 249 -39.00 19.02 4.19
N TRP A 250 -38.23 18.72 3.15
CA TRP A 250 -37.40 17.50 3.12
C TRP A 250 -36.07 17.67 3.81
N TRP A 251 -35.47 18.86 3.76
CA TRP A 251 -34.12 19.11 4.26
C TRP A 251 -34.12 20.03 5.46
N GLN A 252 -33.17 19.84 6.37
CA GLN A 252 -32.95 20.79 7.46
C GLN A 252 -32.68 22.20 6.91
N GLU A 253 -33.03 23.20 7.71
CA GLU A 253 -32.54 24.57 7.53
C GLU A 253 -31.02 24.60 7.79
N GLY A 254 -30.27 25.30 6.93
CA GLY A 254 -28.81 25.39 7.03
C GLY A 254 -28.02 24.10 6.73
N TYR A 255 -26.71 24.17 6.84
CA TYR A 255 -25.78 23.07 6.59
C TYR A 255 -24.50 23.28 7.42
N ARG A 256 -23.68 22.24 7.54
CA ARG A 256 -22.36 22.35 8.18
C ARG A 256 -21.30 22.19 7.11
N ASP A 257 -20.33 23.11 7.09
CA ASP A 257 -19.21 23.10 6.16
C ASP A 257 -17.87 23.29 6.87
N ARG A 258 -16.81 22.85 6.20
CA ARG A 258 -15.43 22.99 6.65
C ARG A 258 -14.49 23.08 5.45
N LEU A 259 -13.63 24.10 5.42
CA LEU A 259 -12.54 24.19 4.44
C LEU A 259 -11.45 23.15 4.74
N ILE A 260 -10.97 22.47 3.71
CA ILE A 260 -9.87 21.50 3.82
C ILE A 260 -8.54 22.25 3.96
N ARG A 261 -7.72 21.84 4.93
CA ARG A 261 -6.54 22.59 5.38
C ARG A 261 -5.22 22.10 4.77
N GLY A 262 -5.24 20.94 4.12
CA GLY A 262 -4.06 20.32 3.53
C GLY A 262 -4.30 18.87 3.12
N PRO A 263 -3.29 18.20 2.53
CA PRO A 263 -3.39 16.82 2.04
C PRO A 263 -3.80 15.80 3.10
N GLU A 264 -3.28 15.89 4.33
CA GLU A 264 -3.64 14.98 5.42
C GLU A 264 -5.11 15.14 5.84
N HIS A 265 -5.62 16.38 5.87
CA HIS A 265 -7.02 16.64 6.19
C HIS A 265 -7.94 16.15 5.06
N LEU A 266 -7.50 16.29 3.80
CA LEU A 266 -8.18 15.72 2.65
C LEU A 266 -8.30 14.18 2.77
N GLU A 267 -7.21 13.49 3.08
CA GLU A 267 -7.21 12.05 3.26
C GLU A 267 -8.15 11.61 4.39
N LYS A 268 -8.11 12.29 5.54
CA LYS A 268 -9.01 12.02 6.68
C LYS A 268 -10.49 12.17 6.30
N VAL A 269 -10.84 13.19 5.51
CA VAL A 269 -12.23 13.42 5.08
C VAL A 269 -12.68 12.37 4.05
N LEU A 270 -11.83 12.00 3.09
CA LEU A 270 -12.14 10.90 2.15
C LEU A 270 -12.31 9.58 2.90
N HIS A 271 -11.44 9.31 3.88
CA HIS A 271 -11.57 8.14 4.75
C HIS A 271 -12.88 8.15 5.55
N TYR A 272 -13.25 9.31 6.11
CA TYR A 272 -14.52 9.50 6.82
C TYR A 272 -15.73 9.21 5.92
N ILE A 273 -15.75 9.76 4.69
CA ILE A 273 -16.81 9.53 3.70
C ILE A 273 -16.95 8.02 3.38
N ARG A 274 -15.83 7.29 3.27
CA ARG A 274 -15.84 5.83 3.01
C ARG A 274 -16.36 5.01 4.19
N ARG A 275 -16.09 5.45 5.42
CA ARG A 275 -16.43 4.71 6.64
C ARG A 275 -17.81 4.98 7.18
N ASN A 276 -18.43 6.11 6.83
CA ASN A 276 -19.71 6.50 7.38
C ASN A 276 -20.82 5.43 7.22
N PRO A 277 -20.96 4.73 6.08
CA PRO A 277 -21.88 3.59 5.96
C PRO A 277 -21.58 2.42 6.89
N VAL A 278 -20.29 2.17 7.14
CA VAL A 278 -19.81 1.08 8.00
C VAL A 278 -20.10 1.39 9.47
N GLU A 279 -19.86 2.64 9.89
CA GLU A 279 -20.16 3.11 11.25
C GLU A 279 -21.66 3.15 11.55
N ALA A 280 -22.49 3.28 10.52
CA ALA A 280 -23.94 3.20 10.61
C ALA A 280 -24.51 1.80 10.36
N GLU A 281 -23.64 0.78 10.21
CA GLU A 281 -24.01 -0.62 10.01
C GLU A 281 -24.99 -0.83 8.83
N LEU A 282 -24.82 -0.06 7.75
CA LEU A 282 -25.76 -0.05 6.63
C LEU A 282 -25.49 -1.18 5.61
N CYS A 283 -26.56 -1.87 5.22
CA CYS A 283 -26.53 -2.87 4.16
C CYS A 283 -26.42 -2.24 2.75
N GLU A 284 -26.00 -3.05 1.77
CA GLU A 284 -25.95 -2.64 0.37
C GLU A 284 -27.32 -2.16 -0.13
N GLY A 285 -27.33 -1.05 -0.89
CA GLY A 285 -28.55 -0.43 -1.39
C GLY A 285 -29.24 0.53 -0.41
N ALA A 286 -28.82 0.60 0.86
CA ALA A 286 -29.32 1.60 1.82
C ALA A 286 -28.61 2.96 1.71
N PHE A 287 -27.43 3.00 1.09
CA PHE A 287 -26.62 4.19 0.86
C PHE A 287 -26.04 4.18 -0.56
N VAL A 288 -25.45 5.30 -0.99
CA VAL A 288 -24.57 5.36 -2.17
C VAL A 288 -23.33 6.16 -1.81
N TRP A 289 -22.16 5.61 -2.13
CA TRP A 289 -20.89 6.32 -2.07
C TRP A 289 -20.30 6.46 -3.48
N TRP A 290 -19.65 7.60 -3.74
CA TRP A 290 -18.98 7.85 -5.01
C TRP A 290 -17.73 8.70 -4.76
N GLU A 291 -16.65 8.39 -5.48
CA GLU A 291 -15.46 9.22 -5.57
C GLU A 291 -15.09 9.47 -7.02
N CYS A 292 -14.46 10.59 -7.30
CA CYS A 292 -14.02 10.88 -8.65
C CYS A 292 -13.04 9.82 -9.16
N GLY A 293 -13.20 9.43 -10.43
CA GLY A 293 -12.54 8.25 -11.00
C GLY A 293 -13.41 6.99 -10.96
N CYS A 294 -14.44 6.95 -10.11
CA CYS A 294 -15.48 5.92 -10.18
C CYS A 294 -16.52 6.27 -11.26
N PRO A 295 -17.10 5.28 -11.96
CA PRO A 295 -18.24 5.50 -12.84
C PRO A 295 -19.35 6.26 -12.11
N ARG A 296 -20.09 7.12 -12.83
CA ARG A 296 -21.29 7.73 -12.25
C ARG A 296 -22.21 6.61 -11.77
N PRO A 297 -22.87 6.76 -10.60
CA PRO A 297 -23.70 5.68 -10.03
C PRO A 297 -24.91 5.23 -10.87
N HIS A 298 -25.08 5.68 -12.13
CA HIS A 298 -26.30 5.51 -12.93
C HIS A 298 -26.02 5.21 -14.41
N SER A 299 -25.56 3.99 -14.70
CA SER A 299 -25.61 3.35 -16.02
C SER A 299 -25.12 1.91 -15.95
N LEU A 300 -25.98 0.98 -15.55
CA LEU A 300 -25.84 -0.42 -15.97
C LEU A 300 -27.11 -0.75 -16.75
N LYS A 301 -27.14 -0.34 -18.03
CA LYS A 301 -27.91 -1.09 -19.02
C LYS A 301 -27.14 -2.38 -19.28
N ALA A 302 -27.86 -3.49 -19.29
CA ALA A 302 -27.35 -4.77 -19.71
C ALA A 302 -26.73 -4.67 -21.11
N ASP A 303 -25.64 -5.41 -21.30
CA ASP A 303 -24.89 -5.60 -22.55
C ASP A 303 -24.10 -4.39 -23.09
N GLU A 304 -22.77 -4.47 -22.96
CA GLU A 304 -21.84 -4.56 -24.10
C GLU A 304 -20.36 -4.63 -23.63
N GLY A 305 -19.71 -5.77 -23.92
CA GLY A 305 -18.34 -5.80 -24.46
C GLY A 305 -17.10 -5.58 -23.55
N ILE A 306 -16.75 -6.55 -22.70
CA ILE A 306 -15.33 -6.93 -22.47
C ILE A 306 -15.21 -8.43 -22.76
N ARG A 307 -14.49 -8.78 -23.83
CA ARG A 307 -14.22 -10.18 -24.21
C ARG A 307 -13.24 -10.80 -23.23
N THR A 308 -13.62 -11.99 -22.75
CA THR A 308 -12.96 -12.94 -21.83
C THR A 308 -11.75 -13.67 -22.45
N PRO A 309 -10.87 -14.30 -21.63
CA PRO A 309 -9.92 -15.27 -22.13
C PRO A 309 -10.60 -16.65 -22.25
N VAL A 310 -10.06 -17.46 -23.16
CA VAL A 310 -10.59 -18.79 -23.54
C VAL A 310 -10.52 -19.75 -22.35
N ALA A 311 -11.66 -20.40 -22.09
CA ALA A 311 -11.76 -21.52 -21.17
C ALA A 311 -10.87 -22.69 -21.62
N SER A 312 -10.11 -23.28 -20.69
CA SER A 312 -9.65 -24.66 -20.88
C SER A 312 -10.87 -25.59 -20.93
N ALA A 313 -10.73 -26.72 -21.63
CA ALA A 313 -11.79 -27.60 -22.09
C ALA A 313 -12.61 -28.33 -20.99
N ASP A 314 -12.47 -27.91 -19.72
CA ASP A 314 -12.90 -28.69 -18.54
C ASP A 314 -13.90 -27.92 -17.65
N GLY A 315 -14.28 -26.69 -18.01
CA GLY A 315 -15.64 -26.16 -17.77
C GLY A 315 -16.14 -25.87 -16.34
N GLY A 316 -15.30 -25.76 -15.30
CA GLY A 316 -15.76 -25.39 -13.95
C GLY A 316 -14.80 -24.46 -13.18
N ILE A 317 -15.32 -23.34 -12.64
CA ILE A 317 -14.59 -22.48 -11.69
C ILE A 317 -14.72 -23.14 -10.30
N ARG A 318 -13.64 -23.73 -9.78
CA ARG A 318 -13.62 -24.52 -8.53
C ARG A 318 -13.37 -23.64 -7.29
N ALA A 319 -13.97 -23.93 -6.13
CA ALA A 319 -13.71 -23.27 -4.84
C ALA A 319 -12.20 -23.16 -4.47
N PRO A 320 -11.80 -22.27 -3.53
CA PRO A 320 -10.44 -22.28 -2.96
C PRO A 320 -9.95 -23.67 -2.60
N GLY A 321 -8.68 -23.93 -2.87
CA GLY A 321 -7.99 -25.05 -2.20
C GLY A 321 -7.61 -24.68 -0.77
N ALA A 322 -7.36 -23.39 -0.49
CA ALA A 322 -6.95 -22.93 0.84
C ALA A 322 -7.45 -21.52 1.19
N VAL A 323 -7.57 -21.26 2.49
CA VAL A 323 -7.90 -19.94 3.06
C VAL A 323 -6.92 -19.64 4.19
N ILE A 324 -6.17 -18.55 4.06
CA ILE A 324 -5.22 -18.03 5.06
C ILE A 324 -5.88 -16.87 5.80
N VAL A 325 -5.93 -16.92 7.13
CA VAL A 325 -6.60 -15.93 7.95
C VAL A 325 -5.59 -15.27 8.89
N HIS A 326 -5.29 -13.99 8.67
CA HIS A 326 -4.35 -13.24 9.51
C HIS A 326 -5.04 -12.54 10.67
N ASN A 327 -4.74 -12.96 11.89
CA ASN A 327 -5.18 -12.37 13.15
C ASN A 327 -6.70 -12.26 13.37
N VAL A 328 -7.56 -12.71 12.45
CA VAL A 328 -9.02 -12.57 12.61
C VAL A 328 -9.55 -13.42 13.77
N PHE A 329 -8.90 -14.55 14.04
CA PHE A 329 -9.24 -15.45 15.14
C PHE A 329 -8.54 -15.11 16.47
N THR A 330 -7.56 -14.19 16.46
CA THR A 330 -6.68 -13.93 17.61
C THR A 330 -6.65 -12.47 18.07
N MET A 331 -7.56 -11.66 17.53
CA MET A 331 -7.80 -10.28 17.91
C MET A 331 -9.31 -10.01 18.01
N PRO A 332 -9.79 -9.18 18.94
CA PRO A 332 -11.23 -8.94 19.10
C PRO A 332 -11.69 -7.70 18.31
N PHE A 333 -11.32 -7.57 17.03
CA PHE A 333 -11.66 -6.38 16.23
C PHE A 333 -12.99 -6.48 15.47
N ASP A 334 -13.50 -7.70 15.25
CA ASP A 334 -14.75 -7.95 14.54
C ASP A 334 -15.28 -9.37 14.89
N LEU A 335 -15.88 -9.49 16.08
CA LEU A 335 -16.27 -10.80 16.63
C LEU A 335 -17.34 -11.51 15.78
N GLU A 336 -18.22 -10.75 15.13
CA GLU A 336 -19.23 -11.32 14.23
C GLU A 336 -18.56 -12.02 13.04
N TRP A 337 -17.56 -11.37 12.43
CA TRP A 337 -16.81 -11.99 11.34
C TRP A 337 -16.00 -13.20 11.82
N THR A 338 -15.40 -13.10 13.00
CA THR A 338 -14.69 -14.22 13.61
C THR A 338 -15.61 -15.44 13.77
N LEU A 339 -16.81 -15.26 14.30
CA LEU A 339 -17.80 -16.34 14.47
C LEU A 339 -18.25 -16.92 13.13
N GLU A 340 -18.49 -16.07 12.13
CA GLU A 340 -18.80 -16.52 10.76
C GLU A 340 -17.69 -17.39 10.17
N LEU A 341 -16.43 -16.95 10.32
CA LEU A 341 -15.29 -17.72 9.81
C LEU A 341 -15.08 -19.04 10.57
N LEU A 342 -15.35 -19.07 11.89
CA LEU A 342 -15.31 -20.31 12.69
C LEU A 342 -16.39 -21.31 12.24
N GLU A 343 -17.59 -20.84 11.92
CA GLU A 343 -18.64 -21.70 11.36
C GLU A 343 -18.25 -22.24 9.98
N LEU A 344 -17.59 -21.41 9.15
CA LEU A 344 -17.08 -21.83 7.86
C LEU A 344 -15.97 -22.88 7.97
N THR A 345 -15.09 -22.83 8.98
CA THR A 345 -14.07 -23.88 9.14
C THR A 345 -14.69 -25.24 9.45
N LEU A 346 -15.83 -25.28 10.14
CA LEU A 346 -16.55 -26.51 10.47
C LEU A 346 -17.40 -27.02 9.30
N THR A 347 -18.02 -26.13 8.54
CA THR A 347 -18.94 -26.47 7.45
C THR A 347 -18.24 -26.71 6.11
N ARG A 348 -16.98 -26.27 5.96
CA ARG A 348 -16.15 -26.43 4.77
C ARG A 348 -14.82 -27.14 5.06
N PRO A 349 -14.86 -28.43 5.47
CA PRO A 349 -13.65 -29.23 5.70
C PRO A 349 -12.87 -29.54 4.41
N ASP A 350 -13.50 -29.32 3.25
CA ASP A 350 -12.88 -29.45 1.93
C ASP A 350 -11.83 -28.36 1.65
N ILE A 351 -11.87 -27.26 2.40
CA ILE A 351 -10.94 -26.14 2.30
C ILE A 351 -9.80 -26.32 3.30
N ARG A 352 -8.57 -26.07 2.85
CA ARG A 352 -7.41 -25.99 3.75
C ARG A 352 -7.38 -24.65 4.48
N TRP A 353 -7.86 -24.63 5.72
CA TRP A 353 -7.81 -23.43 6.57
C TRP A 353 -6.43 -23.27 7.22
N ILE A 354 -5.87 -22.07 7.16
CA ILE A 354 -4.61 -21.70 7.81
C ILE A 354 -4.89 -20.49 8.71
N ASN A 355 -4.78 -20.67 10.02
CA ASN A 355 -4.82 -19.57 10.98
C ASN A 355 -3.41 -19.00 11.17
N TRP A 356 -3.19 -17.77 10.70
CA TRP A 356 -1.90 -17.09 10.74
C TRP A 356 -1.84 -16.03 11.84
N VAL A 357 -1.13 -16.36 12.92
CA VAL A 357 -1.11 -15.64 14.19
C VAL A 357 0.13 -14.74 14.28
N HIS A 358 -0.10 -13.44 14.15
CA HIS A 358 0.87 -12.39 14.44
C HIS A 358 0.83 -11.95 15.90
N ASP A 359 -0.38 -11.85 16.48
CA ASP A 359 -0.61 -11.40 17.87
C ASP A 359 -1.74 -12.21 18.52
N VAL A 360 -1.73 -12.26 19.86
CA VAL A 360 -2.74 -12.93 20.68
C VAL A 360 -3.19 -11.97 21.78
N ARG A 361 -4.29 -11.24 21.56
CA ARG A 361 -4.93 -10.41 22.61
C ARG A 361 -6.19 -11.05 23.17
N TRP A 362 -6.85 -11.85 22.33
CA TRP A 362 -8.04 -12.63 22.61
C TRP A 362 -8.02 -13.77 21.60
N ALA A 363 -8.42 -14.99 21.95
CA ALA A 363 -8.35 -16.07 20.99
C ALA A 363 -9.37 -17.15 21.27
N GLU A 364 -9.95 -17.67 20.20
CA GLU A 364 -10.79 -18.87 20.18
C GLU A 364 -10.01 -20.06 19.63
N GLN A 365 -10.45 -21.26 19.99
CA GLN A 365 -9.99 -22.46 19.30
C GLN A 365 -10.53 -22.44 17.87
N VAL A 366 -9.65 -22.59 16.87
CA VAL A 366 -10.04 -22.63 15.46
C VAL A 366 -9.99 -24.09 15.00
N PRO A 367 -11.11 -24.81 15.01
CA PRO A 367 -11.11 -26.23 14.67
C PRO A 367 -10.79 -26.43 13.18
N GLN A 368 -10.12 -27.54 12.87
CA GLN A 368 -9.82 -27.99 11.50
C GLN A 368 -8.92 -27.03 10.70
N ALA A 369 -8.13 -26.20 11.38
CA ALA A 369 -7.19 -25.29 10.75
C ALA A 369 -5.74 -25.68 11.05
N VAL A 370 -4.85 -25.48 10.08
CA VAL A 370 -3.40 -25.47 10.34
C VAL A 370 -3.07 -24.17 11.05
N HIS A 371 -2.40 -24.25 12.20
CA HIS A 371 -2.00 -23.06 12.95
C HIS A 371 -0.56 -22.67 12.64
N VAL A 372 -0.37 -21.38 12.32
CA VAL A 372 0.94 -20.78 12.08
C VAL A 372 1.12 -19.62 13.05
N ALA A 373 2.24 -19.60 13.77
CA ALA A 373 2.66 -18.47 14.58
C ALA A 373 3.93 -17.84 13.99
N VAL A 374 4.00 -16.52 13.99
CA VAL A 374 5.14 -15.80 13.37
C VAL A 374 6.46 -15.87 14.14
N SER A 375 6.42 -16.40 15.37
CA SER A 375 7.61 -16.64 16.19
C SER A 375 7.34 -17.67 17.26
N GLU A 376 8.41 -18.24 17.82
CA GLU A 376 8.33 -19.19 18.94
C GLU A 376 7.63 -18.57 20.17
N HIS A 377 7.87 -17.29 20.42
CA HIS A 377 7.20 -16.58 21.50
C HIS A 377 5.67 -16.51 21.28
N ARG A 378 5.23 -16.18 20.05
CA ARG A 378 3.80 -16.18 19.70
C ARG A 378 3.19 -17.58 19.72
N ARG A 379 3.97 -18.61 19.34
CA ARG A 379 3.56 -20.02 19.44
C ARG A 379 3.22 -20.39 20.88
N LEU A 380 4.09 -20.05 21.83
CA LEU A 380 3.88 -20.33 23.26
C LEU A 380 2.68 -19.58 23.84
N GLU A 381 2.43 -18.35 23.40
CA GLU A 381 1.22 -17.62 23.79
C GLU A 381 -0.05 -18.27 23.24
N TYR A 382 -0.08 -18.61 21.96
CA TYR A 382 -1.25 -19.20 21.32
C TYR A 382 -1.52 -20.65 21.77
N ALA A 383 -0.48 -21.40 22.14
CA ALA A 383 -0.59 -22.75 22.71
C ALA A 383 -1.34 -22.80 24.06
N LYS A 384 -1.59 -21.66 24.71
CA LYS A 384 -2.46 -21.58 25.89
C LYS A 384 -3.95 -21.75 25.53
N VAL A 385 -4.30 -21.57 24.26
CA VAL A 385 -5.68 -21.55 23.75
C VAL A 385 -5.96 -22.80 22.92
N THR A 386 -5.09 -23.11 21.94
CA THR A 386 -5.23 -24.32 21.12
C THR A 386 -4.37 -25.47 21.63
N LYS A 387 -4.91 -26.70 21.54
CA LYS A 387 -4.17 -27.95 21.81
C LYS A 387 -3.62 -28.59 20.53
N GLU A 388 -3.95 -28.02 19.37
CA GLU A 388 -3.48 -28.51 18.07
C GLU A 388 -2.03 -28.07 17.80
N PRO A 389 -1.28 -28.77 16.92
CA PRO A 389 0.07 -28.38 16.55
C PRO A 389 0.12 -26.98 15.92
N ILE A 390 1.15 -26.20 16.30
CA ILE A 390 1.37 -24.85 15.77
C ILE A 390 2.75 -24.80 15.11
N HIS A 391 2.77 -24.48 13.81
CA HIS A 391 3.99 -24.28 13.04
C HIS A 391 4.56 -22.88 13.31
N VAL A 392 5.88 -22.74 13.32
CA VAL A 392 6.54 -21.42 13.42
C VAL A 392 7.06 -21.03 12.06
N ILE A 393 6.43 -20.03 11.45
CA ILE A 393 6.83 -19.49 10.15
C ILE A 393 7.04 -17.99 10.31
N PRO A 394 8.28 -17.48 10.24
CA PRO A 394 8.54 -16.05 10.39
C PRO A 394 7.90 -15.26 9.24
N ASN A 395 7.59 -13.99 9.50
CA ASN A 395 7.21 -13.07 8.42
C ASN A 395 8.41 -12.81 7.51
N GLY A 396 8.15 -12.73 6.21
CA GLY A 396 9.12 -12.30 5.24
C GLY A 396 9.29 -10.78 5.21
N CYS A 397 10.33 -10.36 4.49
CA CYS A 397 10.68 -8.97 4.26
C CYS A 397 11.08 -8.79 2.79
N ASP A 398 10.43 -7.87 2.09
CA ASP A 398 10.89 -7.42 0.79
C ASP A 398 12.10 -6.47 0.96
N ALA A 399 13.28 -7.08 0.97
CA ALA A 399 14.52 -6.36 1.18
C ALA A 399 14.84 -5.40 0.01
N ALA A 400 14.36 -5.68 -1.20
CA ALA A 400 14.56 -4.77 -2.34
C ALA A 400 13.80 -3.46 -2.13
N THR A 401 12.55 -3.53 -1.69
CA THR A 401 11.76 -2.34 -1.33
C THR A 401 12.37 -1.60 -0.14
N VAL A 402 12.81 -2.31 0.90
CA VAL A 402 13.41 -1.67 2.10
C VAL A 402 14.70 -0.92 1.78
N LEU A 403 15.54 -1.49 0.91
CA LEU A 403 16.81 -0.89 0.50
C LEU A 403 16.65 0.14 -0.63
N GLY A 404 15.44 0.26 -1.19
CA GLY A 404 15.17 1.12 -2.35
C GLY A 404 15.95 0.70 -3.59
N LEU A 405 16.08 -0.61 -3.82
CA LEU A 405 16.77 -1.13 -5.01
C LEU A 405 15.95 -0.82 -6.26
N THR A 406 16.63 -0.40 -7.33
CA THR A 406 16.01 -0.31 -8.65
C THR A 406 15.66 -1.71 -9.15
N GLU A 407 14.68 -1.79 -10.06
CA GLU A 407 14.32 -3.06 -10.70
C GLU A 407 15.53 -3.73 -11.36
N ARG A 408 16.41 -2.92 -11.98
CA ARG A 408 17.65 -3.40 -12.60
C ARG A 408 18.59 -4.06 -11.61
N VAL A 409 18.81 -3.46 -10.43
CA VAL A 409 19.69 -4.04 -9.40
C VAL A 409 19.04 -5.26 -8.74
N ALA A 410 17.73 -5.21 -8.46
CA ALA A 410 17.00 -6.33 -7.89
C ALA A 410 17.01 -7.57 -8.82
N ALA A 411 16.91 -7.37 -10.14
CA ALA A 411 16.97 -8.44 -11.14
C ALA A 411 18.31 -9.20 -11.16
N LEU A 412 19.39 -8.62 -10.62
CA LEU A 412 20.68 -9.31 -10.50
C LEU A 412 20.69 -10.40 -9.42
N GLN A 413 19.70 -10.40 -8.52
CA GLN A 413 19.53 -11.38 -7.44
C GLN A 413 20.81 -11.61 -6.61
N LEU A 414 21.53 -10.52 -6.32
CA LEU A 414 22.82 -10.56 -5.64
C LEU A 414 22.72 -11.18 -4.23
N GLU A 415 21.53 -11.18 -3.61
CA GLU A 415 21.23 -11.86 -2.35
C GLU A 415 21.52 -13.36 -2.36
N ASN A 416 21.56 -13.98 -3.54
CA ASN A 416 21.89 -15.39 -3.70
C ASN A 416 23.40 -15.66 -3.80
N ALA A 417 24.23 -14.63 -4.05
CA ALA A 417 25.67 -14.78 -4.14
C ALA A 417 26.30 -15.03 -2.75
N GLY A 418 27.29 -15.93 -2.69
CA GLY A 418 28.05 -16.19 -1.48
C GLY A 418 28.89 -14.98 -1.06
N LEU A 419 29.45 -14.27 -2.03
CA LEU A 419 30.16 -13.00 -1.82
C LEU A 419 29.93 -12.06 -3.01
N VAL A 420 29.77 -10.76 -2.77
CA VAL A 420 29.63 -9.74 -3.84
C VAL A 420 30.81 -8.78 -3.81
N LEU A 421 31.69 -8.89 -4.81
CA LEU A 421 32.76 -7.93 -5.07
C LEU A 421 32.25 -6.84 -6.00
N LEU A 422 32.42 -5.57 -5.64
CA LEU A 422 32.02 -4.44 -6.47
C LEU A 422 33.25 -3.66 -6.94
N GLN A 423 33.33 -3.39 -8.25
CA GLN A 423 34.28 -2.43 -8.83
C GLN A 423 33.53 -1.39 -9.69
N PRO A 424 33.23 -0.20 -9.14
CA PRO A 424 32.65 0.91 -9.88
C PRO A 424 33.72 1.56 -10.76
N THR A 425 33.62 1.36 -12.07
CA THR A 425 34.65 1.81 -13.01
C THR A 425 34.13 1.96 -14.44
N ARG A 426 34.99 2.47 -15.33
CA ARG A 426 34.85 2.39 -16.79
C ARG A 426 35.77 1.30 -17.35
N PHE A 427 35.54 0.89 -18.61
CA PHE A 427 36.44 -0.02 -19.33
C PHE A 427 37.75 0.67 -19.73
N VAL A 428 38.68 0.79 -18.76
CA VAL A 428 40.00 1.39 -18.97
C VAL A 428 41.07 0.52 -18.31
N ARG A 429 42.14 0.20 -19.03
CA ARG A 429 43.20 -0.74 -18.58
C ARG A 429 43.83 -0.39 -17.23
N ARG A 430 43.99 0.91 -16.93
CA ARG A 430 44.53 1.35 -15.62
C ARG A 430 43.68 0.95 -14.41
N LYS A 431 42.43 0.55 -14.64
CA LYS A 431 41.49 0.08 -13.60
C LYS A 431 41.68 -1.40 -13.27
N ASN A 432 42.50 -2.11 -14.07
CA ASN A 432 43.01 -3.44 -13.80
C ASN A 432 41.93 -4.46 -13.46
N ILE A 433 40.87 -4.50 -14.28
CA ILE A 433 39.74 -5.42 -14.10
C ILE A 433 40.22 -6.88 -14.23
N GLU A 434 41.30 -7.13 -14.96
CA GLU A 434 41.98 -8.42 -15.12
C GLU A 434 42.40 -9.02 -13.78
N LEU A 435 42.92 -8.20 -12.85
CA LEU A 435 43.28 -8.69 -11.52
C LEU A 435 42.04 -9.12 -10.74
N GLY A 436 40.94 -8.38 -10.87
CA GLY A 436 39.63 -8.76 -10.30
C GLY A 436 39.14 -10.11 -10.82
N LEU A 437 39.27 -10.37 -12.12
CA LEU A 437 38.92 -11.66 -12.73
C LEU A 437 39.79 -12.82 -12.20
N ARG A 438 41.09 -12.58 -12.02
CA ARG A 438 42.01 -13.58 -11.45
C ARG A 438 41.72 -13.85 -9.98
N VAL A 439 41.41 -12.83 -9.21
CA VAL A 439 40.98 -12.97 -7.80
C VAL A 439 39.64 -13.72 -7.72
N LEU A 440 38.70 -13.44 -8.62
CA LEU A 440 37.42 -14.17 -8.71
C LEU A 440 37.59 -15.67 -8.99
N ALA A 441 38.66 -16.07 -9.69
CA ALA A 441 38.97 -17.48 -9.94
C ALA A 441 39.31 -18.25 -8.63
N GLU A 442 39.85 -17.55 -7.63
CA GLU A 442 40.14 -18.10 -6.28
C GLU A 442 38.90 -18.13 -5.35
N PHE A 443 37.77 -17.56 -5.83
CA PHE A 443 36.52 -17.43 -5.08
C PHE A 443 35.33 -18.09 -5.78
N PRO A 444 35.14 -19.41 -5.65
CA PRO A 444 34.03 -20.12 -6.30
C PRO A 444 32.64 -19.54 -5.95
N GLU A 445 32.48 -19.06 -4.72
CA GLU A 445 31.23 -18.54 -4.16
C GLU A 445 30.96 -17.06 -4.47
N ALA A 446 31.93 -16.35 -5.03
CA ALA A 446 31.82 -14.92 -5.28
C ALA A 446 31.24 -14.61 -6.66
N VAL A 447 30.48 -13.51 -6.70
CA VAL A 447 30.08 -12.78 -7.89
C VAL A 447 30.84 -11.46 -7.92
N TYR A 448 31.37 -11.12 -9.09
CA TYR A 448 32.10 -9.88 -9.32
C TYR A 448 31.29 -8.93 -10.19
N VAL A 449 30.91 -7.79 -9.62
CA VAL A 449 30.08 -6.78 -10.27
C VAL A 449 30.96 -5.62 -10.70
N VAL A 450 30.98 -5.36 -12.01
CA VAL A 450 31.72 -4.25 -12.61
C VAL A 450 30.74 -3.33 -13.32
N THR A 451 30.64 -2.07 -12.88
CA THR A 451 29.69 -1.11 -13.48
C THR A 451 30.05 -0.78 -14.93
N ALA A 452 31.35 -0.74 -15.22
CA ALA A 452 32.00 -0.71 -16.54
C ALA A 452 31.27 0.03 -17.67
N ALA A 453 30.98 1.32 -17.52
CA ALA A 453 30.45 2.10 -18.65
C ALA A 453 31.54 2.30 -19.75
N PRO A 454 31.19 2.25 -21.05
CA PRO A 454 32.08 2.67 -22.13
C PRO A 454 32.50 4.14 -21.96
N ASP A 455 33.76 4.48 -22.24
CA ASP A 455 34.25 5.86 -22.21
C ASP A 455 34.01 6.52 -23.59
N PRO A 456 33.20 7.59 -23.70
CA PRO A 456 32.95 8.27 -24.98
C PRO A 456 34.19 8.87 -25.62
N HIS A 457 35.26 9.08 -24.85
CA HIS A 457 36.48 9.75 -25.25
C HIS A 457 37.67 8.80 -25.44
N GLN A 458 37.49 7.49 -25.22
CA GLN A 458 38.50 6.47 -25.52
C GLN A 458 37.93 5.37 -26.42
N SER A 459 38.47 5.25 -27.63
CA SER A 459 38.04 4.27 -28.63
C SER A 459 38.39 2.82 -28.30
N ASP A 460 39.30 2.57 -27.35
CA ASP A 460 39.83 1.23 -27.04
C ASP A 460 39.03 0.47 -25.95
N GLY A 461 38.05 1.12 -25.31
CA GLY A 461 37.30 0.50 -24.20
C GLY A 461 36.57 -0.79 -24.59
N MET A 462 36.07 -0.89 -25.83
CA MET A 462 35.42 -2.09 -26.36
C MET A 462 36.38 -3.18 -26.83
N VAL A 463 37.63 -2.83 -27.10
CA VAL A 463 38.68 -3.85 -27.35
C VAL A 463 39.06 -4.46 -26.01
N TYR A 464 39.33 -3.62 -25.01
CA TYR A 464 39.63 -4.07 -23.67
C TYR A 464 38.50 -4.92 -23.05
N PHE A 465 37.23 -4.54 -23.26
CA PHE A 465 36.10 -5.37 -22.84
C PHE A 465 36.13 -6.78 -23.46
N ARG A 466 36.42 -6.90 -24.76
CA ARG A 466 36.52 -8.21 -25.43
C ARG A 466 37.65 -9.06 -24.88
N GLU A 467 38.79 -8.44 -24.54
CA GLU A 467 39.89 -9.13 -23.86
C GLU A 467 39.50 -9.61 -22.46
N LEU A 468 38.75 -8.81 -21.70
CA LEU A 468 38.24 -9.19 -20.38
C LEU A 468 37.25 -10.35 -20.47
N VAL A 469 36.38 -10.39 -21.48
CA VAL A 469 35.46 -11.51 -21.72
C VAL A 469 36.25 -12.78 -22.03
N ALA A 470 37.21 -12.72 -22.96
CA ALA A 470 38.06 -13.86 -23.30
C ALA A 470 38.89 -14.36 -22.08
N LEU A 471 39.39 -13.43 -21.25
CA LEU A 471 40.07 -13.79 -20.01
C LEU A 471 39.12 -14.47 -19.02
N ALA A 472 37.91 -13.93 -18.83
CA ALA A 472 36.90 -14.52 -17.94
C ALA A 472 36.48 -15.93 -18.38
N GLU A 473 36.39 -16.18 -19.68
CA GLU A 473 36.17 -17.51 -20.25
C GLU A 473 37.35 -18.45 -19.97
N SER A 474 38.59 -18.00 -20.21
CA SER A 474 39.79 -18.81 -19.98
C SER A 474 39.99 -19.19 -18.50
N LEU A 475 39.50 -18.34 -17.58
CA LEU A 475 39.54 -18.57 -16.14
C LEU A 475 38.32 -19.34 -15.61
N GLY A 476 37.33 -19.64 -16.45
CA GLY A 476 36.09 -20.32 -16.03
C GLY A 476 35.22 -19.48 -15.08
N VAL A 477 35.29 -18.15 -15.18
CA VAL A 477 34.56 -17.23 -14.29
C VAL A 477 33.51 -16.38 -15.01
N ARG A 478 33.28 -16.63 -16.31
CA ARG A 478 32.39 -15.82 -17.17
C ARG A 478 30.98 -15.64 -16.61
N ASP A 479 30.41 -16.68 -16.01
CA ASP A 479 29.06 -16.67 -15.44
C ASP A 479 28.99 -15.97 -14.07
N ARG A 480 30.13 -15.65 -13.48
CA ARG A 480 30.27 -15.05 -12.15
C ARG A 480 30.76 -13.61 -12.20
N VAL A 481 31.02 -13.06 -13.39
CA VAL A 481 31.32 -11.64 -13.59
C VAL A 481 30.16 -10.95 -14.31
N LEU A 482 29.66 -9.87 -13.71
CA LEU A 482 28.56 -9.06 -14.22
C LEU A 482 29.11 -7.72 -14.72
N PHE A 483 29.26 -7.61 -16.04
CA PHE A 483 29.64 -6.36 -16.72
C PHE A 483 28.41 -5.51 -17.02
N LEU A 484 28.00 -4.66 -16.08
CA LEU A 484 26.70 -4.01 -16.15
C LEU A 484 26.59 -2.93 -17.23
N GLY A 485 27.72 -2.29 -17.59
CA GLY A 485 27.75 -1.26 -18.62
C GLY A 485 27.62 -1.76 -20.05
N GLU A 486 27.67 -3.09 -20.27
CA GLU A 486 27.27 -3.72 -21.54
C GLU A 486 25.76 -3.58 -21.78
N SER A 487 24.97 -3.68 -20.71
CA SER A 487 23.51 -3.67 -20.78
C SER A 487 22.89 -2.26 -20.74
N GLY A 488 23.72 -1.21 -20.88
CA GLY A 488 23.31 0.19 -20.88
C GLY A 488 23.83 0.99 -19.68
N THR A 489 23.64 2.31 -19.72
CA THR A 489 24.10 3.24 -18.67
C THR A 489 23.40 2.97 -17.35
N LEU A 490 24.16 2.97 -16.25
CA LEU A 490 23.63 2.88 -14.89
C LEU A 490 23.25 4.27 -14.39
N SER A 491 22.13 4.36 -13.68
CA SER A 491 21.74 5.55 -12.93
C SER A 491 22.49 5.65 -11.60
N ASP A 492 22.47 6.83 -10.97
CA ASP A 492 23.04 7.01 -9.63
C ASP A 492 22.35 6.12 -8.59
N ASP A 493 21.04 5.85 -8.77
CA ASP A 493 20.28 4.95 -7.91
C ASP A 493 20.69 3.49 -8.09
N ASP A 494 21.02 3.07 -9.32
CA ASP A 494 21.59 1.74 -9.57
C ASP A 494 22.93 1.59 -8.84
N VAL A 495 23.83 2.56 -8.98
CA VAL A 495 25.15 2.53 -8.33
C VAL A 495 25.00 2.49 -6.81
N ARG A 496 24.07 3.29 -6.25
CA ARG A 496 23.74 3.24 -4.82
C ARG A 496 23.24 1.85 -4.40
N GLY A 497 22.36 1.24 -5.18
CA GLY A 497 21.86 -0.12 -4.95
C GLY A 497 22.99 -1.16 -4.95
N LEU A 498 23.95 -1.04 -5.87
CA LEU A 498 25.11 -1.93 -5.92
C LEU A 498 26.00 -1.81 -4.69
N TYR A 499 26.27 -0.60 -4.20
CA TYR A 499 26.98 -0.38 -2.94
C TYR A 499 26.25 -0.99 -1.73
N GLN A 500 24.91 -0.90 -1.71
CA GLN A 500 24.12 -1.56 -0.69
C GLN A 500 24.25 -3.09 -0.75
N MET A 501 24.34 -3.68 -1.94
CA MET A 501 24.42 -5.14 -2.12
C MET A 501 25.83 -5.72 -2.01
N ALA A 502 26.87 -4.91 -2.20
CA ALA A 502 28.27 -5.33 -2.13
C ALA A 502 28.69 -5.77 -0.73
N ASP A 503 29.52 -6.81 -0.64
CA ASP A 503 30.25 -7.16 0.58
C ASP A 503 31.57 -6.45 0.70
N ALA A 504 32.21 -6.20 -0.44
CA ALA A 504 33.51 -5.56 -0.50
C ALA A 504 33.62 -4.73 -1.78
N LEU A 505 34.26 -3.57 -1.65
CA LEU A 505 34.75 -2.83 -2.79
C LEU A 505 36.14 -3.39 -3.15
N PHE A 506 36.30 -3.89 -4.38
CA PHE A 506 37.60 -4.30 -4.90
C PHE A 506 38.08 -3.30 -5.93
N PHE A 507 39.19 -2.61 -5.65
CA PHE A 507 39.65 -1.46 -6.42
C PHE A 507 41.16 -1.56 -6.76
N PRO A 508 41.55 -2.46 -7.69
CA PRO A 508 42.93 -2.83 -8.03
C PRO A 508 43.64 -1.86 -8.99
N SER A 509 43.22 -0.59 -9.05
CA SER A 509 43.72 0.37 -10.05
C SER A 509 45.25 0.53 -10.02
N THR A 510 45.89 0.57 -11.19
CA THR A 510 47.33 0.89 -11.31
C THR A 510 47.60 2.39 -11.17
N ALA A 511 46.62 3.22 -11.49
CA ALA A 511 46.68 4.68 -11.35
C ALA A 511 45.28 5.28 -11.16
N GLU A 512 45.17 6.30 -10.30
CA GLU A 512 43.96 7.10 -10.08
C GLU A 512 44.26 8.59 -9.96
N GLY A 513 43.25 9.41 -10.26
CA GLY A 513 43.30 10.85 -9.99
C GLY A 513 42.96 11.19 -8.53
N TYR A 514 41.89 10.59 -7.97
CA TYR A 514 41.47 10.83 -6.59
C TYR A 514 40.83 9.59 -5.95
N GLY A 515 39.92 8.91 -6.65
CA GLY A 515 39.32 7.66 -6.16
C GLY A 515 37.99 7.85 -5.41
N LEU A 516 37.03 8.57 -6.00
CA LEU A 516 35.67 8.73 -5.46
C LEU A 516 35.00 7.42 -5.02
N PRO A 517 35.16 6.27 -5.72
CA PRO A 517 34.58 5.00 -5.27
C PRO A 517 35.00 4.56 -3.86
N LEU A 518 36.19 4.97 -3.40
CA LEU A 518 36.69 4.69 -2.05
C LEU A 518 35.91 5.48 -0.99
N ILE A 519 35.56 6.73 -1.29
CA ILE A 519 34.75 7.61 -0.42
C ILE A 519 33.30 7.08 -0.39
N GLU A 520 32.74 6.75 -1.55
CA GLU A 520 31.40 6.18 -1.68
C GLU A 520 31.29 4.87 -0.88
N ALA A 521 32.28 3.97 -0.98
CA ALA A 521 32.32 2.75 -0.17
C ALA A 521 32.32 3.05 1.33
N ALA A 522 33.14 4.00 1.79
CA ALA A 522 33.20 4.39 3.19
C ALA A 522 31.84 4.91 3.70
N LEU A 523 31.16 5.76 2.91
CA LEU A 523 29.83 6.29 3.24
C LEU A 523 28.74 5.19 3.29
N HIS A 524 28.90 4.14 2.51
CA HIS A 524 28.02 2.97 2.51
C HIS A 524 28.41 1.87 3.52
N GLY A 525 29.49 2.08 4.29
CA GLY A 525 30.03 1.08 5.21
C GLY A 525 30.44 -0.22 4.49
N VAL A 526 30.94 -0.10 3.26
CA VAL A 526 31.49 -1.24 2.48
C VAL A 526 32.99 -1.30 2.74
N PRO A 527 33.53 -2.44 3.21
CA PRO A 527 34.97 -2.61 3.40
C PRO A 527 35.70 -2.52 2.06
N VAL A 528 36.81 -1.80 2.06
CA VAL A 528 37.58 -1.45 0.86
C VAL A 528 38.85 -2.27 0.78
N PHE A 529 39.09 -2.85 -0.39
CA PHE A 529 40.33 -3.53 -0.76
C PHE A 529 40.88 -2.86 -2.01
N CYS A 530 42.01 -2.16 -1.89
CA CYS A 530 42.55 -1.39 -3.00
C CYS A 530 44.06 -1.53 -3.13
N SER A 531 44.56 -1.23 -4.32
CA SER A 531 46.00 -1.18 -4.57
C SER A 531 46.68 -0.08 -3.76
N ASP A 532 47.92 -0.32 -3.37
CA ASP A 532 48.71 0.61 -2.56
C ASP A 532 49.36 1.74 -3.40
N ILE A 533 48.54 2.68 -3.87
CA ILE A 533 48.99 3.84 -4.67
C ILE A 533 48.77 5.17 -3.92
N PRO A 534 49.54 6.24 -4.22
CA PRO A 534 49.44 7.52 -3.50
C PRO A 534 48.02 8.08 -3.42
N ALA A 535 47.28 8.12 -4.54
CA ALA A 535 45.91 8.62 -4.58
C ALA A 535 44.96 7.86 -3.64
N HIS A 536 45.11 6.54 -3.52
CA HIS A 536 44.28 5.75 -2.60
C HIS A 536 44.61 6.04 -1.13
N ARG A 537 45.90 6.21 -0.80
CA ARG A 537 46.33 6.55 0.57
C ARG A 537 45.79 7.90 1.05
N GLU A 538 45.54 8.83 0.14
CA GLU A 538 44.99 10.15 0.47
C GLU A 538 43.51 10.10 0.91
N VAL A 539 42.72 9.18 0.37
CA VAL A 539 41.25 9.20 0.54
C VAL A 539 40.68 7.98 1.27
N ALA A 540 41.38 6.86 1.27
CA ALA A 540 40.84 5.61 1.77
C ALA A 540 40.67 5.64 3.30
N VAL A 541 39.50 5.22 3.78
CA VAL A 541 39.19 5.12 5.22
C VAL A 541 38.99 3.65 5.57
N GLY A 542 39.84 3.11 6.45
CA GLY A 542 39.74 1.72 6.90
C GLY A 542 39.95 0.67 5.80
N ALA A 543 40.68 1.02 4.73
CA ALA A 543 40.94 0.11 3.62
C ALA A 543 42.05 -0.91 3.94
N THR A 544 41.93 -2.08 3.33
CA THR A 544 42.99 -3.09 3.26
C THR A 544 43.77 -2.90 1.97
N PHE A 545 45.02 -2.45 2.08
CA PHE A 545 45.91 -2.25 0.93
C PHE A 545 46.57 -3.57 0.50
N PHE A 546 46.82 -3.71 -0.80
CA PHE A 546 47.61 -4.80 -1.38
C PHE A 546 48.56 -4.30 -2.48
N SER A 547 49.65 -5.03 -2.67
CA SER A 547 50.54 -4.81 -3.81
C SER A 547 49.95 -5.47 -5.06
N LEU A 548 50.16 -4.88 -6.24
CA LEU A 548 49.70 -5.47 -7.50
C LEU A 548 50.45 -6.76 -7.87
N ASP A 549 51.64 -6.95 -7.31
CA ASP A 549 52.45 -8.16 -7.49
C ASP A 549 52.14 -9.24 -6.43
N GLU A 550 51.23 -8.94 -5.49
CA GLU A 550 50.85 -9.87 -4.44
C GLU A 550 50.13 -11.09 -5.03
N PRO A 551 50.41 -12.33 -4.56
CA PRO A 551 49.73 -13.52 -5.06
C PRO A 551 48.20 -13.39 -4.93
N VAL A 552 47.48 -13.74 -6.00
CA VAL A 552 46.00 -13.61 -6.05
C VAL A 552 45.31 -14.36 -4.92
N GLY A 553 45.82 -15.52 -4.52
CA GLY A 553 45.30 -16.27 -3.38
C GLY A 553 45.44 -15.55 -2.04
N LEU A 554 46.46 -14.71 -1.87
CA LEU A 554 46.65 -13.91 -0.64
C LEU A 554 45.71 -12.71 -0.62
N ILE A 555 45.53 -12.03 -1.76
CA ILE A 555 44.51 -10.98 -1.92
C ILE A 555 43.12 -11.58 -1.62
N ALA A 556 42.86 -12.78 -2.12
CA ALA A 556 41.60 -13.48 -1.87
C ALA A 556 41.41 -13.82 -0.37
N ALA A 557 42.45 -14.34 0.29
CA ALA A 557 42.40 -14.63 1.72
C ALA A 557 42.09 -13.36 2.56
N LYS A 558 42.75 -12.22 2.26
CA LYS A 558 42.50 -10.93 2.93
C LYS A 558 41.03 -10.51 2.87
N ILE A 559 40.37 -10.70 1.73
CA ILE A 559 38.94 -10.35 1.58
C ILE A 559 38.06 -11.32 2.39
N ARG A 560 38.30 -12.63 2.28
CA ARG A 560 37.50 -13.67 2.94
C ARG A 560 37.56 -13.61 4.48
N GLU A 561 38.74 -13.33 5.01
CA GLU A 561 39.00 -13.33 6.46
C GLU A 561 38.59 -12.02 7.14
N ASN A 562 38.20 -11.00 6.36
CA ASN A 562 37.82 -9.71 6.92
C ASN A 562 36.45 -9.76 7.61
N ALA A 563 36.42 -9.39 8.89
CA ALA A 563 35.21 -9.44 9.71
C ALA A 563 34.07 -8.53 9.18
N ALA A 564 34.38 -7.38 8.57
CA ALA A 564 33.36 -6.50 8.00
C ALA A 564 32.74 -7.11 6.73
N VAL A 565 33.53 -7.82 5.92
CA VAL A 565 33.02 -8.60 4.78
C VAL A 565 32.05 -9.67 5.28
N GLN A 566 32.46 -10.44 6.29
CA GLN A 566 31.61 -11.49 6.88
C GLN A 566 30.31 -10.94 7.48
N ALA A 567 30.36 -9.78 8.14
CA ALA A 567 29.17 -9.11 8.66
C ALA A 567 28.19 -8.71 7.54
N ARG A 568 28.70 -8.20 6.43
CA ARG A 568 27.87 -7.85 5.26
C ARG A 568 27.32 -9.08 4.54
N GLN A 569 28.10 -10.16 4.44
CA GLN A 569 27.62 -11.45 3.95
C GLN A 569 26.48 -11.97 4.84
N GLY A 570 26.60 -11.87 6.16
CA GLY A 570 25.55 -12.24 7.11
C GLY A 570 24.27 -11.42 6.93
N ARG A 571 24.41 -10.11 6.70
CA ARG A 571 23.30 -9.19 6.38
C ARG A 571 22.61 -9.58 5.08
N ARG A 572 23.35 -9.84 4.00
CA ARG A 572 22.76 -10.27 2.73
C ARG A 572 22.15 -11.66 2.83
N GLY A 573 22.79 -12.57 3.55
CA GLY A 573 22.25 -13.89 3.87
C GLY A 573 20.96 -13.83 4.68
N LEU A 574 20.72 -12.76 5.45
CA LEU A 574 19.42 -12.51 6.08
C LEU A 574 18.35 -12.14 5.05
N MET A 575 18.67 -11.33 4.04
CA MET A 575 17.73 -10.98 2.96
C MET A 575 17.21 -12.25 2.26
N ARG A 576 18.11 -13.19 1.95
CA ARG A 576 17.74 -14.49 1.38
C ARG A 576 16.92 -15.37 2.32
N ARG A 577 17.22 -15.35 3.63
CA ARG A 577 16.49 -16.14 4.64
C ARG A 577 15.08 -15.62 4.90
N LEU A 578 14.89 -14.31 4.81
CA LEU A 578 13.62 -13.65 5.07
C LEU A 578 12.86 -13.30 3.78
N SER A 579 13.27 -13.76 2.61
CA SER A 579 12.51 -13.48 1.38
C SER A 579 11.17 -14.21 1.42
N TRP A 580 10.11 -13.52 0.99
CA TRP A 580 8.78 -14.10 0.97
C TRP A 580 8.67 -15.28 0.00
N GLU A 581 9.37 -15.23 -1.13
CA GLU A 581 9.42 -16.33 -2.10
C GLU A 581 9.97 -17.62 -1.46
N ARG A 582 11.03 -17.50 -0.66
CA ARG A 582 11.60 -18.63 0.07
C ARG A 582 10.64 -19.11 1.16
N ILE A 583 10.10 -18.19 1.96
CA ILE A 583 9.20 -18.54 3.06
C ILE A 583 7.97 -19.27 2.54
N VAL A 584 7.40 -18.78 1.45
CA VAL A 584 6.25 -19.41 0.81
C VAL A 584 6.62 -20.79 0.28
N ARG A 585 7.70 -20.91 -0.51
CA ARG A 585 8.10 -22.17 -1.12
C ARG A 585 8.52 -23.25 -0.12
N GLU A 586 9.33 -22.89 0.87
CA GLU A 586 9.91 -23.87 1.81
C GLU A 586 8.96 -24.23 2.96
N TYR A 587 8.08 -23.31 3.38
CA TYR A 587 7.26 -23.51 4.59
C TYR A 587 5.76 -23.46 4.34
N LEU A 588 5.26 -22.54 3.50
CA LEU A 588 3.81 -22.40 3.29
C LEU A 588 3.26 -23.39 2.26
N GLU A 589 3.90 -23.56 1.11
CA GLU A 589 3.46 -24.49 0.06
C GLU A 589 3.27 -25.92 0.57
N PRO A 590 4.19 -26.50 1.37
CA PRO A 590 3.96 -27.83 1.96
C PRO A 590 2.69 -27.88 2.82
N LEU A 591 2.42 -26.84 3.61
CA LEU A 591 1.20 -26.76 4.42
C LEU A 591 -0.07 -26.63 3.58
N LEU A 592 0.00 -25.91 2.46
CA LEU A 592 -1.08 -25.80 1.47
C LEU A 592 -1.37 -27.16 0.83
N LEU A 593 -0.32 -27.91 0.46
CA LEU A 593 -0.43 -29.20 -0.22
C LEU A 593 -0.70 -30.40 0.72
N GLY A 594 -0.64 -30.18 2.04
CA GLY A 594 -0.84 -31.24 3.03
C GLY A 594 0.39 -32.15 3.20
N GLU A 595 1.55 -31.68 2.76
CA GLU A 595 2.84 -32.36 2.92
C GLU A 595 3.44 -32.09 4.31
N SER A 596 4.39 -32.93 4.72
CA SER A 596 5.14 -32.69 5.97
C SER A 596 6.09 -31.52 5.76
N THR A 597 5.97 -30.45 6.54
CA THR A 597 6.97 -29.37 6.57
C THR A 597 8.31 -29.87 7.11
N PRO A 598 9.45 -29.42 6.55
CA PRO A 598 10.78 -29.72 7.07
C PRO A 598 11.05 -29.15 8.47
#